data_AF-A0A819R8V1-F1
#
_entry.id   AF-A0A819R8V1-F1
#
_cell.length_a   1.000
_cell.length_b   1.000
_cell.length_c   1.000
_cell.angle_alpha   90.00
_cell.angle_beta   90.00
_cell.angle_gamma   90.00
#
_symmetry.space_group_name_H-M   'P 1'
#
loop_
_entity.id
_entity.type
_entity.pdbx_description
1 polymer ?
#
loop_
_entity_poly.entity_id
_entity_poly.type
_entity_poly.pdbx_seq_one_letter_code
_entity_poly.pdbx_strand_id
1 'polypeptide(L)'
;MYQSLPTPQMPTPNSFILAAYGTENTFTALDIVRRWLMDHLRNIIEDSQYTKLDHSLNHTDLNPKDKQNYRSCEKIASDAVLNILKNNANMQGTFIYIYLLRLIITVYVQRRTPILTRLKSAWIIVFVCRLWLAWLKKEKFSDRSSTPNDKQKY
;
A
#
# COMPACT_ATOMS: atom_id res chain seq x y z
N MET A 1 0.15 -55.77 9.96
CA MET A 1 -0.40 -54.61 10.69
C MET A 1 0.66 -53.52 10.67
N TYR A 2 0.49 -52.46 9.87
CA TYR A 2 1.39 -51.31 9.92
C TYR A 2 0.73 -50.24 10.82
N GLN A 3 1.39 -49.91 11.93
CA GLN A 3 1.02 -48.78 12.79
C GLN A 3 1.37 -47.48 12.05
N SER A 4 0.37 -46.65 11.78
CA SER A 4 0.56 -45.30 11.26
C SER A 4 1.13 -44.37 12.35
N LEU A 5 2.22 -43.67 12.05
CA LEU A 5 2.78 -42.63 12.92
C LEU A 5 1.81 -41.43 13.02
N PRO A 6 1.70 -40.78 14.20
CA PRO A 6 0.83 -39.62 14.37
C PRO A 6 1.37 -38.42 13.57
N THR A 7 0.51 -37.86 12.72
CA THR A 7 0.80 -36.64 11.96
C THR A 7 0.91 -35.44 12.90
N PRO A 8 1.95 -34.58 12.80
CA PRO A 8 2.03 -33.38 13.61
C PRO A 8 0.86 -32.45 13.27
N GLN A 9 0.03 -32.13 14.28
CA GLN A 9 -1.01 -31.11 14.11
C GLN A 9 -0.33 -29.76 13.90
N MET A 10 -0.48 -29.20 12.70
CA MET A 10 -0.05 -27.83 12.47
C MET A 10 -0.86 -26.93 13.41
N PRO A 11 -0.21 -26.04 14.19
CA PRO A 11 -0.94 -25.15 15.08
C PRO A 11 -1.83 -24.27 14.21
N THR A 12 -3.14 -24.42 14.36
CA THR A 12 -4.10 -23.48 13.79
C THR A 12 -3.74 -22.10 14.34
N PRO A 13 -3.39 -21.11 13.51
CA PRO A 13 -2.98 -19.81 14.03
C PRO A 13 -4.15 -19.22 14.82
N ASN A 14 -3.93 -19.09 16.13
CA ASN A 14 -4.90 -18.56 17.07
C ASN A 14 -5.24 -17.13 16.65
N SER A 15 -6.52 -16.81 16.44
CA SER A 15 -6.99 -15.47 16.03
C SER A 15 -6.53 -14.36 16.98
N PHE A 16 -6.16 -14.72 18.21
CA PHE A 16 -5.57 -13.82 19.21
C PHE A 16 -4.18 -13.29 18.83
N ILE A 17 -3.38 -14.02 18.04
CA ILE A 17 -2.09 -13.53 17.57
C ILE A 17 -2.29 -12.35 16.60
N LEU A 18 -3.33 -12.40 15.77
CA LEU A 18 -3.72 -11.30 14.89
C LEU A 18 -4.19 -10.06 15.69
N ALA A 19 -4.91 -10.27 16.80
CA ALA A 19 -5.33 -9.19 17.69
C ALA A 19 -4.15 -8.48 18.40
N ALA A 20 -3.09 -9.21 18.75
CA ALA A 20 -1.88 -8.63 19.35
C ALA A 20 -1.12 -7.68 18.40
N TYR A 21 -1.30 -7.84 17.09
CA TYR A 21 -0.81 -6.91 16.07
C TYR A 21 -1.83 -5.82 15.69
N GLY A 22 -2.95 -5.71 16.43
CA GLY A 22 -3.97 -4.67 16.24
C GLY A 22 -4.91 -4.91 15.07
N THR A 23 -5.18 -6.17 14.71
CA THR A 23 -6.15 -6.48 13.66
C THR A 23 -7.48 -6.95 14.27
N GLU A 24 -8.52 -6.13 14.10
CA GLU A 24 -9.90 -6.59 14.18
C GLU A 24 -10.24 -7.34 12.88
N ASN A 25 -11.13 -8.34 12.94
CA ASN A 25 -11.54 -9.19 11.81
C ASN A 25 -12.33 -8.46 10.70
N THR A 26 -12.33 -7.13 10.68
CA THR A 26 -12.99 -6.26 9.69
C THR A 26 -11.99 -5.79 8.63
N PHE A 27 -11.13 -6.69 8.15
CA PHE A 27 -10.11 -6.38 7.13
C PHE A 27 -10.76 -5.77 5.88
N THR A 28 -10.51 -4.47 5.66
CA THR A 28 -10.87 -3.82 4.41
C THR A 28 -9.71 -3.93 3.43
N ALA A 29 -9.97 -3.87 2.12
CA ALA A 29 -8.91 -3.81 1.10
C ALA A 29 -7.92 -2.65 1.37
N LEU A 30 -8.39 -1.60 2.04
CA LEU A 30 -7.60 -0.46 2.44
C LEU A 30 -6.57 -0.80 3.54
N ASP A 31 -6.88 -1.74 4.44
CA ASP A 31 -5.94 -2.21 5.46
C ASP A 31 -4.83 -3.07 4.86
N ILE A 32 -5.15 -3.86 3.82
CA ILE A 32 -4.17 -4.64 3.06
C ILE A 32 -3.18 -3.71 2.34
N VAL A 33 -3.68 -2.69 1.64
CA VAL A 33 -2.83 -1.71 0.94
C VAL A 33 -1.97 -0.92 1.92
N ARG A 34 -2.52 -0.50 3.06
CA ARG A 34 -1.75 0.16 4.13
C ARG A 34 -0.63 -0.74 4.64
N ARG A 35 -0.92 -2.01 4.87
CA ARG A 35 0.07 -2.98 5.36
C ARG A 35 1.19 -3.20 4.35
N TRP A 36 0.84 -3.45 3.09
CA TRP A 36 1.83 -3.62 2.02
C TRP A 36 2.71 -2.37 1.83
N LEU A 37 2.12 -1.18 1.87
CA LEU A 37 2.86 0.07 1.80
C LEU A 37 3.88 0.18 2.94
N MET A 38 3.45 -0.13 4.17
CA MET A 38 4.30 -0.05 5.35
C MET A 38 5.41 -1.11 5.32
N ASP A 39 5.11 -2.33 4.88
CA ASP A 39 6.08 -3.41 4.76
C ASP A 39 7.13 -3.08 3.70
N HIS A 40 6.73 -2.57 2.52
CA HIS A 40 7.69 -2.16 1.49
C HIS A 40 8.60 -1.02 1.96
N LEU A 41 8.07 -0.03 2.68
CA LEU A 41 8.89 1.07 3.20
C LEU A 41 9.81 0.62 4.34
N ARG A 42 9.37 -0.33 5.18
CA ARG A 42 10.24 -0.95 6.20
C ARG A 42 11.36 -1.75 5.56
N ASN A 43 11.06 -2.53 4.52
CA ASN A 43 12.08 -3.25 3.78
C ASN A 43 13.16 -2.31 3.24
N ILE A 44 12.80 -1.13 2.74
CA ILE A 44 13.79 -0.13 2.29
C ILE A 44 14.68 0.39 3.45
N ILE A 45 14.13 0.53 4.66
CA ILE A 45 14.88 1.02 5.83
C ILE A 45 15.80 -0.08 6.40
N GLU A 46 15.36 -1.33 6.34
CA GLU A 46 16.05 -2.48 6.93
C GLU A 46 17.00 -3.18 5.95
N ASP A 47 16.87 -2.92 4.64
CA ASP A 47 17.72 -3.53 3.62
C ASP A 47 19.15 -2.99 3.70
N SER A 48 20.10 -3.93 3.80
CA SER A 48 21.54 -3.69 3.80
C SER A 48 22.07 -2.99 2.55
N GLN A 49 21.33 -3.00 1.43
CA GLN A 49 21.74 -2.37 0.18
C GLN A 49 21.64 -0.84 0.21
N TYR A 50 20.82 -0.28 1.09
CA TYR A 50 20.58 1.17 1.16
C TYR A 50 21.01 1.69 2.52
N THR A 51 21.76 2.79 2.53
CA THR A 51 22.11 3.46 3.78
C THR A 51 21.06 4.51 4.12
N LYS A 52 20.98 4.88 5.40
CA LYS A 52 20.12 5.97 5.87
C LYS A 52 20.35 7.29 5.14
N LEU A 53 21.55 7.52 4.59
CA LEU A 53 21.85 8.71 3.80
C LEU A 53 21.16 8.68 2.43
N ASP A 54 20.96 7.49 1.86
CA ASP A 54 20.35 7.30 0.55
C ASP A 54 18.83 7.55 0.59
N HIS A 55 18.14 7.04 1.61
CA HIS A 55 16.67 7.17 1.70
C HIS A 55 16.20 8.23 2.71
N SER A 56 17.02 8.65 3.68
CA SER A 56 16.70 9.66 4.72
C SER A 56 15.48 9.34 5.62
N LEU A 57 14.96 8.12 5.56
CA LEU A 57 13.82 7.65 6.36
C LEU A 57 14.27 7.02 7.69
N ASN A 58 13.47 7.20 8.73
CA ASN A 58 13.58 6.49 10.00
C ASN A 58 12.33 5.66 10.27
N HIS A 59 12.42 4.67 11.16
CA HIS A 59 11.24 3.91 11.62
C HIS A 59 10.14 4.79 12.22
N THR A 60 10.50 5.91 12.85
CA THR A 60 9.54 6.88 13.40
C THR A 60 8.73 7.58 12.31
N ASP A 61 9.28 7.71 11.09
CA ASP A 61 8.58 8.31 9.97
C ASP A 61 7.42 7.41 9.46
N LEU A 62 7.43 6.12 9.81
CA LEU A 62 6.40 5.14 9.46
C LEU A 62 5.38 4.89 10.58
N ASN A 63 5.29 5.76 11.58
CA ASN A 63 4.38 5.56 12.71
C ASN A 63 2.91 5.83 12.29
N PRO A 64 2.03 4.81 12.20
CA PRO A 64 0.66 5.00 11.74
C PRO A 64 -0.24 5.71 12.76
N LYS A 65 0.20 5.81 14.03
CA LYS A 65 -0.52 6.54 15.08
C LYS A 65 -0.38 8.06 14.91
N ASP A 66 0.71 8.52 14.31
CA ASP A 66 0.99 9.93 14.09
C ASP A 66 0.49 10.38 12.73
N LYS A 67 -0.81 10.68 12.66
CA LYS A 67 -1.50 11.07 11.42
C LYS A 67 -1.25 12.53 11.01
N GLN A 68 -0.61 13.33 11.87
CA GLN A 68 -0.38 14.76 11.63
C GLN A 68 1.04 15.06 11.18
N ASN A 69 1.93 14.06 11.13
CA ASN A 69 3.31 14.24 10.74
C ASN A 69 3.48 14.39 9.22
N TYR A 70 3.17 15.59 8.75
CA TYR A 70 3.38 15.99 7.36
C TYR A 70 4.86 15.88 6.94
N ARG A 71 5.79 16.13 7.86
CA ARG A 71 7.23 16.08 7.55
C ARG A 71 7.67 14.68 7.16
N SER A 72 7.18 13.65 7.85
CA SER A 72 7.44 12.26 7.48
C SER A 72 6.79 11.90 6.14
N CYS A 73 5.58 12.38 5.88
CA CYS A 73 4.92 12.23 4.57
C CYS A 73 5.76 12.83 3.42
N GLU A 74 6.29 14.05 3.61
CA GLU A 74 7.15 14.71 2.62
C GLU A 74 8.45 13.95 2.36
N LYS A 75 9.08 13.39 3.41
CA LYS A 75 10.27 12.54 3.27
C LYS A 75 9.98 11.23 2.54
N ILE A 76 8.86 10.56 2.85
CA ILE A 76 8.45 9.32 2.17
C ILE A 76 8.23 9.59 0.69
N ALA A 77 7.65 10.74 0.36
CA ALA A 77 7.49 11.21 -1.00
C ALA A 77 8.77 11.85 -1.59
N SER A 78 9.95 11.66 -1.00
CA SER A 78 11.18 12.23 -1.58
C SER A 78 11.59 11.53 -2.88
N ASP A 79 12.32 12.25 -3.73
CA ASP A 79 12.78 11.71 -5.01
C ASP A 79 13.76 10.53 -4.82
N ALA A 80 14.51 10.52 -3.71
CA ALA A 80 15.41 9.43 -3.37
C ALA A 80 14.67 8.12 -3.10
N VAL A 81 13.62 8.17 -2.27
CA VAL A 81 12.76 7.00 -1.98
C VAL A 81 12.04 6.53 -3.25
N LEU A 82 11.55 7.47 -4.08
CA LEU A 82 10.91 7.13 -5.35
C LEU A 82 11.87 6.43 -6.34
N ASN A 83 13.12 6.86 -6.41
CA ASN A 83 14.12 6.23 -7.27
C ASN A 83 14.43 4.80 -6.81
N ILE A 84 14.54 4.56 -5.51
CA ILE A 84 14.72 3.21 -4.94
C ILE A 84 13.52 2.32 -5.28
N LEU A 85 12.30 2.83 -5.06
CA LEU A 85 11.06 2.10 -5.37
C LEU A 85 10.92 1.79 -6.86
N LYS A 86 11.35 2.71 -7.74
CA LYS A 86 11.29 2.53 -9.19
C LYS A 86 12.20 1.39 -9.67
N ASN A 87 13.36 1.21 -9.02
CA ASN A 87 14.32 0.17 -9.37
C ASN A 87 13.84 -1.23 -8.96
N ASN A 88 12.93 -1.32 -7.99
CA ASN A 88 12.38 -2.58 -7.51
C ASN A 88 11.10 -2.99 -8.26
N ALA A 89 11.17 -4.04 -9.07
CA ALA A 89 10.03 -4.54 -9.85
C ALA A 89 8.81 -4.94 -8.99
N ASN A 90 9.05 -5.45 -7.78
CA ASN A 90 7.98 -5.88 -6.87
C ASN A 90 7.26 -4.71 -6.19
N MET A 91 7.82 -3.50 -6.21
CA MET A 91 7.32 -2.33 -5.47
C MET A 91 6.64 -1.30 -6.37
N GLN A 92 6.35 -1.63 -7.64
CA GLN A 92 5.78 -0.69 -8.62
C GLN A 92 4.43 -0.10 -8.20
N GLY A 93 3.57 -0.89 -7.55
CA GLY A 93 2.30 -0.38 -7.02
C GLY A 93 2.51 0.70 -5.95
N THR A 94 3.46 0.47 -5.05
CA THR A 94 3.85 1.43 -4.02
C THR A 94 4.50 2.67 -4.62
N PHE A 95 5.33 2.51 -5.65
CA PHE A 95 5.91 3.62 -6.41
C PHE A 95 4.81 4.53 -6.98
N ILE A 96 3.82 3.97 -7.69
CA ILE A 96 2.72 4.74 -8.28
C ILE A 96 1.95 5.50 -7.19
N TYR A 97 1.65 4.85 -6.07
CA TYR A 97 0.92 5.48 -4.96
C TYR A 97 1.69 6.67 -4.35
N ILE A 98 2.96 6.49 -4.02
CA ILE A 98 3.81 7.55 -3.45
C ILE A 98 4.07 8.65 -4.49
N TYR A 99 4.18 8.30 -5.77
CA TYR A 99 4.32 9.26 -6.85
C TYR A 99 3.08 10.16 -6.99
N LEU A 100 1.87 9.60 -6.91
CA LEU A 100 0.65 10.40 -6.86
C LEU A 100 0.62 11.33 -5.64
N LEU A 101 1.07 10.83 -4.48
CA LEU A 101 1.19 11.64 -3.27
C LEU A 101 2.17 12.81 -3.44
N ARG A 102 3.33 12.57 -4.08
CA ARG A 102 4.29 13.62 -4.47
C ARG A 102 3.62 14.68 -5.33
N LEU A 103 2.89 14.26 -6.38
CA LEU A 103 2.20 15.20 -7.26
C LEU A 103 1.19 16.06 -6.49
N ILE A 104 0.44 15.48 -5.55
CA ILE A 104 -0.50 16.22 -4.70
C ILE A 104 0.24 17.29 -3.88
N ILE A 105 1.35 16.91 -3.23
CA ILE A 105 2.19 17.85 -2.47
C ILE A 105 2.69 18.98 -3.38
N THR A 106 3.21 18.67 -4.56
CA THR A 106 3.69 19.65 -5.54
C THR A 106 2.60 20.62 -6.02
N VAL A 107 1.36 20.13 -6.19
CA VAL A 107 0.23 20.94 -6.67
C VAL A 107 -0.31 21.85 -5.57
N TYR A 108 -0.51 21.33 -4.35
CA TYR A 108 -1.26 22.04 -3.31
C TYR A 108 -0.38 22.72 -2.26
N VAL A 109 0.76 22.13 -1.90
CA VAL A 109 1.61 22.64 -0.82
C VAL A 109 2.69 23.57 -1.36
N GLN A 110 3.28 23.21 -2.50
CA GLN A 110 4.45 23.94 -3.00
C GLN A 110 4.04 25.24 -3.70
N ARG A 111 4.34 26.38 -3.06
CA ARG A 111 3.93 27.71 -3.54
C ARG A 111 4.73 28.24 -4.74
N ARG A 112 5.93 27.69 -4.98
CA ARG A 112 6.86 28.18 -6.02
C ARG A 112 6.76 27.43 -7.34
N THR A 113 5.85 26.47 -7.47
CA THR A 113 5.70 25.70 -8.70
C THR A 113 4.97 26.54 -9.77
N PRO A 114 5.47 26.57 -11.02
CA PRO A 114 4.84 27.33 -12.08
C PRO A 114 3.44 26.77 -12.37
N ILE A 115 2.50 27.68 -12.68
CA ILE A 115 1.07 27.37 -12.83
C ILE A 115 0.83 26.26 -13.85
N LEU A 116 1.56 26.27 -14.98
CA LEU A 116 1.43 25.25 -16.02
C LEU A 116 1.78 23.84 -15.50
N THR A 117 2.86 23.71 -14.74
CA THR A 117 3.26 22.43 -14.14
C THR A 117 2.24 21.97 -13.11
N ARG A 118 1.71 22.89 -12.30
CA ARG A 118 0.64 22.57 -11.34
C ARG A 118 -0.60 22.06 -12.05
N LEU A 119 -1.01 22.69 -13.15
CA LEU A 119 -2.17 22.27 -13.93
C LEU A 119 -1.97 20.88 -14.55
N LYS A 120 -0.79 20.63 -15.14
CA LYS A 120 -0.44 19.31 -15.69
C LYS A 120 -0.47 18.23 -14.60
N SER A 121 0.18 18.46 -13.47
CA SER A 121 0.20 17.52 -12.35
C SER A 121 -1.20 17.29 -11.77
N ALA A 122 -2.00 18.35 -11.60
CA ALA A 122 -3.38 18.25 -11.14
C ALA A 122 -4.24 17.41 -12.09
N TRP A 123 -4.08 17.62 -13.41
CA TRP A 123 -4.78 16.84 -14.42
C TRP A 123 -4.39 15.36 -14.37
N ILE A 124 -3.10 15.04 -14.23
CA ILE A 124 -2.62 13.65 -14.07
C ILE A 124 -3.26 12.99 -12.85
N ILE A 125 -3.28 13.67 -11.69
CA ILE A 125 -3.90 13.14 -10.46
C ILE A 125 -5.38 12.83 -10.71
N VAL A 126 -6.15 13.79 -11.26
CA VAL A 126 -7.58 13.60 -11.52
C VAL A 126 -7.81 12.48 -12.53
N PHE A 127 -7.00 12.41 -13.58
CA PHE A 127 -7.09 11.37 -14.59
C PHE A 127 -6.87 9.97 -14.00
N VAL A 128 -5.81 9.80 -13.21
CA VAL A 128 -5.51 8.51 -12.56
C VAL A 128 -6.59 8.13 -11.56
N CYS A 129 -7.08 9.07 -10.74
CA CYS A 129 -8.19 8.82 -9.81
C CYS A 129 -9.48 8.40 -10.54
N ARG A 130 -9.79 9.01 -11.70
CA ARG A 130 -10.94 8.62 -12.53
C ARG A 130 -10.78 7.22 -13.12
N LEU A 131 -9.59 6.90 -13.62
CA LEU A 131 -9.28 5.58 -14.16
C LEU A 131 -9.42 4.51 -13.07
N TRP A 132 -8.88 4.79 -11.88
CA TRP A 132 -9.01 3.91 -10.71
C TRP A 132 -10.47 3.69 -10.32
N LEU A 133 -11.27 4.76 -10.28
CA LEU A 133 -12.69 4.66 -9.98
C LEU A 133 -13.46 3.85 -11.04
N ALA A 134 -13.14 4.03 -12.32
CA ALA A 134 -13.75 3.27 -13.41
C ALA A 134 -13.41 1.77 -13.30
N TRP A 135 -12.17 1.45 -12.95
CA TRP A 135 -11.73 0.08 -12.70
C TRP A 135 -12.48 -0.56 -11.53
N LEU A 136 -12.57 0.13 -10.38
CA LEU A 136 -13.33 -0.36 -9.22
C LEU A 136 -14.82 -0.58 -9.53
N LYS A 137 -15.42 0.27 -10.36
CA LYS A 137 -16.80 0.07 -10.81
C LYS A 137 -16.91 -1.22 -11.62
N LYS A 138 -16.00 -1.46 -12.57
CA LYS A 138 -15.99 -2.68 -13.39
C LYS A 138 -15.85 -3.94 -12.53
N GLU A 139 -14.97 -3.94 -11.53
CA GLU A 139 -14.77 -5.08 -10.62
C GLU A 139 -16.05 -5.41 -9.85
N LYS A 140 -16.73 -4.41 -9.26
CA LYS A 140 -18.02 -4.60 -8.58
C LYS A 140 -19.14 -5.13 -9.49
N PHE A 141 -19.11 -4.80 -10.79
CA PHE A 141 -20.04 -5.37 -11.76
C PHE A 141 -19.67 -6.81 -12.13
N SER A 142 -18.37 -7.15 -12.19
CA SER A 142 -17.89 -8.51 -12.41
C SER A 142 -18.33 -9.45 -11.28
N ASP A 143 -18.15 -9.05 -10.02
CA ASP A 143 -18.56 -9.85 -8.84
C ASP A 143 -20.07 -10.11 -8.77
N ARG A 144 -20.88 -9.18 -9.30
CA ARG A 144 -22.35 -9.35 -9.36
C ARG A 144 -22.80 -10.28 -10.49
N SER A 145 -21.97 -10.49 -11.49
CA SER A 145 -22.27 -11.36 -12.63
C SER A 145 -21.82 -12.81 -12.41
N SER A 146 -20.97 -13.07 -11.42
CA SER A 146 -20.43 -14.38 -11.06
C SER A 146 -21.20 -15.11 -9.95
N THR A 147 -22.47 -14.76 -9.71
CA THR A 147 -23.41 -15.64 -9.00
C THR A 147 -24.17 -16.49 -10.04
N PRO A 148 -23.64 -17.66 -10.46
CA PRO A 148 -24.45 -18.61 -11.16
C PRO A 148 -25.46 -19.21 -10.18
N ASN A 149 -26.63 -19.42 -10.74
CA ASN A 149 -27.83 -19.97 -10.15
C ASN A 149 -27.59 -21.43 -9.69
N ASP A 150 -26.89 -21.66 -8.58
CA ASP A 150 -26.85 -22.99 -7.92
C ASP A 150 -28.09 -23.13 -7.02
N LYS A 151 -29.26 -23.17 -7.68
CA LYS A 151 -30.48 -23.78 -7.14
C LYS A 151 -30.68 -25.11 -7.85
N GLN A 152 -29.79 -26.05 -7.61
CA GLN A 152 -30.05 -27.48 -7.82
C GLN A 152 -29.49 -28.27 -6.64
N LYS A 153 -30.31 -29.21 -6.15
CA LYS A 153 -30.15 -30.10 -4.98
C LYS A 153 -30.59 -29.42 -3.66
N TYR A 154 -31.62 -29.86 -2.95
CA TYR A 154 -32.32 -31.15 -2.87
C TYR A 154 -33.82 -30.94 -2.77
#